data_AF-A0A5C2HBK8-F1
#
_entry.id   AF-A0A5C2HBK8-F1
#
_cell.length_a   1.000
_cell.length_b   1.000
_cell.length_c   1.000
_cell.angle_alpha   90.00
_cell.angle_beta   90.00
_cell.angle_gamma   90.00
#
_symmetry.space_group_name_H-M   'P 1'
#
loop_
_entity.id
_entity.type
_entity.pdbx_description
1 polymer ?
#
loop_
_entity_poly.entity_id
_entity_poly.type
_entity_poly.pdbx_seq_one_letter_code
_entity_poly.pdbx_strand_id
1 'polypeptide(L)'
;MSTDLKNPIMDKNLKNKDGVQLTEFGSYVYGVLDGVDFGASGTLENGQPYPAKVILRFIFRVNEKKVSRGVEAVTSRSVVNNFRINTTDSELPNLVNHYNDFVGKTLFINYALADGQNVVINPDKLTVI
;
A
#
# COMPACT_ATOMS: atom_id res chain seq x y z
N MET A 1 -8.05 -26.35 32.34
CA MET A 1 -8.86 -27.15 31.39
C MET A 1 -9.95 -26.28 30.82
N SER A 2 -10.11 -26.31 29.49
CA SER A 2 -11.21 -25.84 28.62
C SER A 2 -11.64 -24.36 28.73
N THR A 3 -11.22 -23.45 27.84
CA THR A 3 -11.79 -23.13 26.51
C THR A 3 -13.31 -22.97 26.49
N ASP A 4 -13.77 -21.73 26.23
CA ASP A 4 -14.95 -21.41 25.43
C ASP A 4 -14.95 -19.91 25.05
N LEU A 5 -14.22 -19.57 23.99
CA LEU A 5 -14.39 -18.32 23.26
C LEU A 5 -15.58 -18.51 22.31
N LYS A 6 -16.69 -17.83 22.59
CA LYS A 6 -17.89 -17.85 21.75
C LYS A 6 -17.60 -17.26 20.37
N ASN A 7 -18.03 -18.00 19.35
CA ASN A 7 -18.00 -17.70 17.92
C ASN A 7 -18.21 -16.21 17.56
N PRO A 8 -17.48 -15.69 16.56
CA PRO A 8 -17.81 -14.42 15.94
C PRO A 8 -19.12 -14.54 15.14
N ILE A 9 -19.93 -13.49 15.24
CA ILE A 9 -21.24 -13.31 14.64
C ILE A 9 -21.12 -13.47 13.11
N MET A 10 -21.68 -14.55 12.55
CA MET A 10 -21.93 -14.64 11.11
C MET A 10 -23.21 -13.88 10.79
N ASP A 11 -23.06 -12.66 10.27
CA ASP A 11 -24.17 -11.93 9.67
C ASP A 11 -24.51 -12.57 8.32
N LYS A 12 -25.69 -13.20 8.24
CA LYS A 12 -26.16 -14.01 7.10
C LYS A 12 -26.63 -13.18 5.89
N ASN A 13 -26.40 -11.86 5.88
CA ASN A 13 -26.94 -10.97 4.84
C ASN A 13 -25.92 -10.39 3.85
N LEU A 14 -24.66 -10.78 3.88
CA LEU A 14 -23.68 -10.40 2.84
C LEU A 14 -23.77 -11.32 1.61
N LYS A 15 -24.80 -11.14 0.79
CA LYS A 15 -24.77 -11.60 -0.62
C LYS A 15 -23.93 -10.61 -1.44
N ASN A 16 -22.61 -10.75 -1.36
CA ASN A 16 -21.67 -10.04 -2.22
C ASN A 16 -21.71 -10.68 -3.62
N LYS A 17 -22.22 -9.96 -4.62
CA LYS A 17 -22.45 -10.49 -5.98
C LYS A 17 -21.19 -10.56 -6.85
N ASP A 18 -20.07 -10.01 -6.39
CA ASP A 18 -18.73 -10.22 -6.94
C ASP A 18 -17.75 -10.24 -5.76
N GLY A 19 -17.69 -11.38 -5.07
CA GLY A 19 -16.98 -11.51 -3.80
C GLY A 19 -15.47 -11.41 -3.95
N VAL A 20 -14.90 -10.30 -3.51
CA VAL A 20 -13.48 -10.26 -3.15
C VAL A 20 -13.33 -11.07 -1.86
N GLN A 21 -12.92 -12.33 -1.98
CA GLN A 21 -12.50 -13.13 -0.84
C GLN A 21 -11.11 -12.65 -0.39
N LEU A 22 -11.07 -11.78 0.62
CA LEU A 22 -9.83 -11.46 1.31
C LEU A 22 -9.44 -12.66 2.19
N THR A 23 -8.56 -13.51 1.68
CA THR A 23 -8.03 -14.69 2.40
C THR A 23 -6.80 -14.37 3.24
N GLU A 24 -6.26 -13.14 3.15
CA GLU A 24 -5.03 -12.73 3.82
C GLU A 24 -5.26 -11.56 4.78
N PHE A 25 -4.86 -11.74 6.04
CA PHE A 25 -4.84 -10.70 7.06
C PHE A 25 -3.44 -10.06 7.10
N GLY A 26 -3.34 -8.75 6.91
CA GLY A 26 -2.06 -8.03 6.87
C GLY A 26 -2.17 -6.63 6.29
N SER A 27 -1.04 -5.93 6.15
CA SER A 27 -1.01 -4.65 5.41
C SER A 27 -0.81 -4.95 3.93
N TYR A 28 -1.66 -4.38 3.07
CA TYR A 28 -1.56 -4.61 1.65
C TYR A 28 -1.82 -3.34 0.85
N VAL A 29 -1.27 -3.30 -0.36
CA VAL A 29 -1.62 -2.34 -1.39
C VAL A 29 -2.20 -3.07 -2.57
N TYR A 30 -3.36 -2.59 -3.02
CA TYR A 30 -3.99 -3.02 -4.24
C TYR A 30 -4.16 -1.81 -5.14
N GLY A 31 -3.47 -1.79 -6.28
CA GLY A 31 -3.46 -0.63 -7.15
C GLY A 31 -2.74 -0.89 -8.47
N VAL A 32 -2.83 0.07 -9.38
CA VAL A 32 -2.07 0.05 -10.63
C VAL A 32 -0.65 0.54 -10.35
N LEU A 33 0.36 -0.18 -10.84
CA LEU A 33 1.74 0.29 -10.77
C LEU A 33 1.94 1.41 -11.79
N ASP A 34 2.09 2.65 -11.32
CA ASP A 34 2.27 3.82 -12.18
C ASP A 34 3.71 3.95 -12.71
N GLY A 35 4.70 3.43 -11.97
CA GLY A 35 6.08 3.49 -12.41
C GLY A 35 7.06 2.78 -11.50
N VAL A 36 8.26 2.58 -12.04
CA VAL A 36 9.41 1.99 -11.35
C VAL A 36 10.55 2.99 -11.39
N ASP A 37 11.16 3.23 -10.24
CA ASP A 37 12.33 4.08 -10.08
C ASP A 37 13.42 3.28 -9.34
N PHE A 38 14.67 3.71 -9.37
CA PHE A 38 15.77 2.97 -8.76
C PHE A 38 16.87 3.88 -8.23
N GLY A 39 17.59 3.38 -7.23
CA GLY A 39 18.80 4.03 -6.70
C GLY A 39 19.91 3.00 -6.53
N ALA A 40 21.10 3.33 -7.00
CA ALA A 40 22.32 2.58 -6.72
C ALA A 40 22.66 2.64 -5.23
N SER A 41 23.49 1.71 -4.75
CA SER A 41 24.01 1.78 -3.39
C SER A 41 24.99 2.94 -3.21
N GLY A 42 25.25 3.32 -1.96
CA GLY A 42 26.22 4.35 -1.66
C GLY A 42 26.39 4.60 -0.17
N THR A 43 27.02 5.72 0.15
CA THR A 43 27.27 6.16 1.53
C THR A 43 26.72 7.56 1.72
N LEU A 44 25.96 7.78 2.79
CA LEU A 44 25.49 9.10 3.19
C LEU A 44 26.67 9.96 3.69
N GLU A 45 26.48 11.28 3.76
CA GLU A 45 27.52 12.22 4.23
C GLU A 45 28.00 11.92 5.66
N ASN A 46 27.16 11.30 6.48
CA ASN A 46 27.49 10.85 7.84
C ASN A 46 28.27 9.51 7.89
N GLY A 47 28.67 8.96 6.74
CA GLY A 47 29.39 7.69 6.62
C GLY A 47 28.51 6.45 6.68
N GLN A 48 27.19 6.59 6.80
CA GLN A 48 26.29 5.44 6.86
C GLN A 48 26.03 4.85 5.47
N PRO A 49 26.31 3.55 5.24
CA PRO A 49 26.02 2.91 3.96
C PRO A 49 24.51 2.75 3.77
N TYR A 50 24.04 2.86 2.54
CA TYR A 50 22.68 2.53 2.14
C TYR A 50 22.67 1.56 0.94
N PRO A 51 21.76 0.57 0.93
CA PRO A 51 21.71 -0.42 -0.14
C PRO A 51 21.12 0.18 -1.42
N ALA A 52 21.39 -0.49 -2.54
CA ALA A 52 20.64 -0.24 -3.77
C ALA A 52 19.16 -0.58 -3.54
N LYS A 53 18.27 0.04 -4.32
CA LYS A 53 16.82 -0.14 -4.15
C LYS A 53 16.05 0.06 -5.44
N VAL A 54 14.98 -0.71 -5.58
CA VAL A 54 13.90 -0.47 -6.55
C VAL A 54 12.73 0.17 -5.82
N ILE A 55 12.06 1.13 -6.45
CA ILE A 55 10.97 1.91 -5.90
C ILE A 55 9.75 1.73 -6.80
N LEU A 56 8.71 1.09 -6.28
CA LEU A 56 7.43 0.90 -6.96
C LEU A 56 6.50 2.05 -6.59
N ARG A 57 6.03 2.80 -7.59
CA ARG A 57 5.18 3.97 -7.42
C ARG A 57 3.72 3.65 -7.74
N PHE A 58 2.84 3.99 -6.80
CA PHE A 58 1.40 3.89 -6.93
C PHE A 58 0.76 5.25 -6.69
N ILE A 59 -0.16 5.66 -7.55
CA ILE A 59 -0.87 6.94 -7.51
C ILE A 59 -2.36 6.67 -7.30
N PHE A 60 -2.84 6.98 -6.11
CA PHE A 60 -4.25 6.84 -5.75
C PHE A 60 -4.96 8.17 -5.87
N ARG A 61 -6.08 8.21 -6.59
CA ARG A 61 -6.96 9.38 -6.61
C ARG A 61 -7.95 9.27 -5.45
N VAL A 62 -7.92 10.24 -4.55
CA VAL A 62 -8.83 10.34 -3.42
C VAL A 62 -9.77 11.51 -3.69
N ASN A 63 -11.07 11.22 -3.75
CA ASN A 63 -12.10 12.24 -3.84
C ASN A 63 -12.52 12.64 -2.43
N GLU A 64 -12.30 13.91 -2.07
CA GLU A 64 -12.73 14.48 -0.81
C GLU A 64 -13.91 15.42 -1.05
N LYS A 65 -15.04 15.10 -0.41
CA LYS A 65 -16.21 15.98 -0.37
C LYS A 65 -16.05 16.96 0.79
N LYS A 66 -15.98 18.25 0.49
CA LYS A 66 -15.96 19.32 1.50
C LYS A 66 -17.29 20.05 1.47
N VAL A 67 -17.91 20.19 2.64
CA VAL A 67 -19.13 20.98 2.81
C VAL A 67 -18.78 22.24 3.56
N SER A 68 -19.04 23.40 2.96
CA SER A 68 -18.88 24.71 3.61
C SER A 68 -20.14 25.53 3.39
N ARG A 69 -20.78 25.94 4.50
CA ARG A 69 -22.00 26.78 4.51
C ARG A 69 -23.11 26.26 3.57
N GLY A 70 -23.32 24.95 3.51
CA GLY A 70 -24.38 24.33 2.69
C GLY A 70 -24.05 24.13 1.22
N VAL A 71 -22.86 24.54 0.76
CA VAL A 71 -22.36 24.23 -0.59
C VAL A 71 -21.43 23.03 -0.52
N GLU A 72 -21.70 22.04 -1.36
CA GLU A 72 -20.87 20.84 -1.49
C GLU A 72 -19.87 21.02 -2.62
N ALA A 73 -18.58 20.92 -2.31
CA ALA A 73 -17.50 20.90 -3.29
C ALA A 73 -16.82 19.54 -3.26
N VAL A 74 -16.82 18.84 -4.40
CA VAL A 74 -16.05 17.61 -4.58
C VAL A 74 -14.68 17.99 -5.13
N THR A 75 -13.64 17.71 -4.35
CA THR A 75 -12.25 17.93 -4.76
C THR A 75 -11.56 16.59 -4.94
N SER A 76 -10.71 16.46 -5.96
CA SER A 76 -9.89 15.26 -6.16
C SER A 76 -8.44 15.60 -5.86
N ARG A 77 -7.76 14.74 -5.10
CA ARG A 77 -6.32 14.81 -4.85
C ARG A 77 -5.65 13.49 -5.22
N SER A 78 -4.45 13.56 -5.76
CA SER A 78 -3.61 12.38 -5.98
C SER A 78 -2.71 12.14 -4.79
N VAL A 79 -2.60 10.90 -4.34
CA VAL A 79 -1.73 10.43 -3.26
C VAL A 79 -0.73 9.45 -3.87
N VAL A 80 0.55 9.78 -3.77
CA VAL A 80 1.64 8.94 -4.28
C VAL A 80 2.20 8.11 -3.14
N ASN A 81 2.17 6.80 -3.28
CA ASN A 81 2.78 5.84 -2.36
C ASN A 81 3.95 5.14 -3.06
N ASN A 82 5.11 5.15 -2.41
CA ASN A 82 6.33 4.55 -2.94
C ASN A 82 6.74 3.37 -2.05
N PHE A 83 6.78 2.16 -2.62
CA PHE A 83 7.24 0.94 -1.95
C PHE A 83 8.67 0.65 -2.35
N ARG A 84 9.57 0.52 -1.37
CA ARG A 84 11.00 0.33 -1.61
C ARG A 84 11.39 -1.13 -1.37
N ILE A 85 12.09 -1.71 -2.34
CA ILE A 85 12.64 -3.05 -2.29
C ILE A 85 14.16 -2.90 -2.30
N ASN A 86 14.80 -3.20 -1.17
CA ASN A 86 16.25 -3.16 -1.07
C ASN A 86 16.86 -4.33 -1.88
N THR A 87 17.98 -4.06 -2.54
CA THR A 87 18.68 -5.00 -3.42
C THR A 87 20.18 -4.69 -3.45
N THR A 88 20.94 -5.49 -4.17
CA THR A 88 22.33 -5.21 -4.54
C THR A 88 22.42 -4.51 -5.90
N ASP A 89 23.54 -3.82 -6.18
CA ASP A 89 23.76 -3.16 -7.48
C ASP A 89 23.81 -4.17 -8.64
N SER A 90 24.29 -5.40 -8.39
CA SER A 90 24.33 -6.48 -9.38
C SER A 90 22.94 -6.94 -9.80
N GLU A 91 21.98 -6.95 -8.89
CA GLU A 91 20.61 -7.42 -9.13
C GLU A 91 19.69 -6.31 -9.62
N LEU A 92 20.09 -5.05 -9.43
CA LEU A 92 19.28 -3.87 -9.72
C LEU A 92 18.75 -3.82 -11.16
N PRO A 93 19.55 -4.04 -12.22
CA PRO A 93 19.04 -3.98 -13.59
C PRO A 93 17.97 -5.05 -13.87
N ASN A 94 18.16 -6.25 -13.31
CA ASN A 94 17.22 -7.37 -13.50
C ASN A 94 15.89 -7.10 -12.79
N LEU A 95 15.94 -6.59 -11.56
CA LEU A 95 14.74 -6.25 -10.79
C LEU A 95 13.98 -5.07 -11.41
N VAL A 96 14.68 -4.03 -11.87
CA VAL A 96 14.05 -2.89 -12.56
C VAL A 96 13.32 -3.37 -13.82
N ASN A 97 13.98 -4.18 -14.65
CA ASN A 97 13.36 -4.74 -15.85
C ASN A 97 12.15 -5.63 -15.50
N HIS A 98 12.28 -6.49 -14.50
CA HIS A 98 11.18 -7.33 -14.02
C HIS A 98 9.96 -6.50 -13.60
N TYR A 99 10.17 -5.43 -12.81
CA TYR A 99 9.06 -4.60 -12.35
C TYR A 99 8.49 -3.67 -13.43
N ASN A 100 9.31 -3.26 -14.40
CA ASN A 100 8.85 -2.47 -15.56
C ASN A 100 7.78 -3.21 -16.37
N ASP A 101 7.86 -4.54 -16.47
CA ASP A 101 6.86 -5.36 -17.16
C ASP A 101 5.47 -5.32 -16.48
N PHE A 102 5.39 -4.85 -15.24
CA PHE A 102 4.14 -4.69 -14.50
C PHE A 102 3.60 -3.26 -14.49
N VAL A 103 4.31 -2.30 -15.09
CA VAL A 103 3.82 -0.91 -15.18
C VAL A 103 2.51 -0.88 -15.97
N GLY A 104 1.52 -0.17 -15.43
CA GLY A 104 0.16 -0.12 -15.96
C GLY A 104 -0.72 -1.34 -15.62
N LYS A 105 -0.18 -2.37 -14.95
CA LYS A 105 -0.94 -3.52 -14.47
C LYS A 105 -1.36 -3.35 -13.02
N THR A 106 -2.44 -4.02 -12.64
CA THR A 106 -2.90 -4.09 -11.25
C THR A 106 -2.03 -5.07 -10.47
N LEU A 107 -1.47 -4.61 -9.36
CA LEU A 107 -0.68 -5.42 -8.43
C LEU A 107 -1.36 -5.48 -7.06
N PHE A 108 -1.20 -6.63 -6.42
CA PHE A 108 -1.51 -6.84 -5.01
C PHE A 108 -0.18 -7.09 -4.29
N ILE A 109 0.21 -6.17 -3.40
CA ILE A 109 1.45 -6.25 -2.63
C ILE A 109 1.08 -6.38 -1.17
N ASN A 110 1.38 -7.54 -0.58
CA ASN A 110 1.36 -7.73 0.86
C ASN A 110 2.69 -7.23 1.44
N TYR A 111 2.64 -6.40 2.48
CA TYR A 111 3.82 -5.88 3.14
C TYR A 111 3.69 -5.97 4.66
N ALA A 112 4.80 -6.26 5.33
CA ALA A 112 4.91 -6.19 6.78
C ALA A 112 5.57 -4.88 7.17
N LEU A 113 4.96 -4.16 8.11
CA LEU A 113 5.60 -3.03 8.76
C LEU A 113 6.45 -3.58 9.92
N ALA A 114 7.69 -3.12 10.03
CA ALA A 114 8.50 -3.43 11.20
C ALA A 114 7.91 -2.75 12.44
N ASP A 115 8.10 -3.39 13.59
CA ASP A 115 7.61 -2.90 14.87
C ASP A 115 8.13 -1.47 15.14
N GLY A 116 7.24 -0.55 15.51
CA GLY A 116 7.57 0.87 15.71
C GLY A 116 7.50 1.79 14.48
N GLN A 117 7.14 1.32 13.29
CA GLN A 117 6.78 2.20 12.17
C GLN A 117 5.35 2.76 12.36
N ASN A 118 5.26 4.03 12.78
CA ASN A 118 3.98 4.71 12.92
C ASN A 118 3.38 5.04 11.54
N VAL A 119 2.47 4.20 11.06
CA VAL A 119 1.42 4.67 10.15
C VAL A 119 0.43 5.43 11.01
N VAL A 120 0.50 6.76 10.96
CA VAL A 120 -0.49 7.63 11.62
C VAL A 120 -1.79 7.51 10.83
N ILE A 121 -2.62 6.54 11.21
CA ILE A 121 -4.00 6.45 10.75
C ILE A 121 -4.77 7.49 11.55
N ASN A 122 -5.24 8.54 10.88
CA ASN A 122 -6.17 9.49 11.47
C ASN A 122 -7.53 8.78 11.63
N PRO A 123 -8.05 8.58 12.86
CA PRO A 123 -9.31 7.87 13.11
C PRO A 123 -10.51 8.45 12.37
N ASP A 124 -10.45 9.73 12.01
CA ASP A 124 -11.55 10.46 11.38
C ASP A 124 -11.71 10.15 9.87
N LYS A 125 -10.85 9.28 9.29
CA LYS A 125 -10.89 8.89 7.87
C LYS A 125 -10.92 7.38 7.63
N LEU A 126 -11.24 6.57 8.64
CA LEU A 126 -11.50 5.13 8.47
C LEU A 126 -12.91 4.94 7.90
N THR A 127 -13.02 4.66 6.60
CA THR A 127 -14.25 4.08 6.03
C THR A 127 -14.11 2.58 6.05
N VAL A 128 -14.91 1.92 6.90
CA VAL A 128 -15.03 0.45 6.91
C VAL A 128 -15.95 0.07 5.76
N ILE A 129 -15.45 -0.78 4.84
CA ILE A 129 -16.26 -1.47 3.82
C ILE A 129 -16.36 -2.93 4.25
#